data_AF-A0A377TWU9-F1
#
_entry.id   AF-A0A377TWU9-F1
#
_cell.length_a   1.000
_cell.length_b   1.000
_cell.length_c   1.000
_cell.angle_alpha   90.00
_cell.angle_beta   90.00
_cell.angle_gamma   90.00
#
_symmetry.space_group_name_H-M   'P 1'
#
loop_
_entity.id
_entity.type
_entity.pdbx_description
1 polymer ?
#
loop_
_entity_poly.entity_id
_entity_poly.type
_entity_poly.pdbx_seq_one_letter_code
_entity_poly.pdbx_strand_id
1 'polypeptide(L)' 'MEVLYTAAQSATLNVQITTSVDNSQARWQALFDRLNLINGLPAGQLIIHDFGATPGVARIRIEQVFEEAAHA' A
#
# COMPACT_ATOMS: atom_id res chain seq x y z
N MET A 1 -6.27 7.61 7.51
CA MET A 1 -6.20 6.43 6.64
C MET A 1 -5.79 5.23 7.46
N GLU A 2 -6.25 4.04 7.08
CA GLU A 2 -5.83 2.76 7.64
C GLU A 2 -5.36 1.85 6.51
N VAL A 3 -4.45 0.94 6.85
CA VAL A 3 -3.83 -0.02 5.93
C VAL A 3 -3.79 -1.37 6.64
N LEU A 4 -4.34 -2.39 6.00
CA LEU A 4 -4.33 -3.77 6.49
C LEU A 4 -3.55 -4.60 5.49
N TYR A 5 -2.65 -5.44 5.98
CA TYR A 5 -1.87 -6.35 5.16
C TYR A 5 -2.01 -7.78 5.67
N THR A 6 -2.09 -8.72 4.73
CA THR A 6 -2.05 -10.15 5.02
C THR A 6 -1.09 -10.79 4.03
N ALA A 7 0.00 -11.36 4.53
CA ALA A 7 0.98 -12.06 3.71
C ALA A 7 0.37 -13.30 3.06
N ALA A 8 0.81 -13.62 1.84
CA ALA A 8 0.44 -14.83 1.14
C ALA A 8 1.66 -15.49 0.49
N GLN A 9 1.60 -16.81 0.28
CA GLN A 9 2.67 -17.57 -0.39
C GLN A 9 2.68 -17.39 -1.93
N SER A 10 1.93 -16.42 -2.46
CA SER A 10 1.88 -16.14 -3.91
C SER A 10 3.06 -15.26 -4.35
N ALA A 11 3.10 -14.87 -5.63
CA ALA A 11 4.06 -13.90 -6.14
C ALA A 11 3.44 -12.51 -6.40
N THR A 12 2.19 -12.28 -5.96
CA THR A 12 1.43 -11.08 -6.32
C THR A 12 0.94 -10.36 -5.07
N LEU A 13 1.06 -9.03 -5.08
CA LEU A 13 0.38 -8.15 -4.13
C LEU A 13 -0.95 -7.69 -4.74
N ASN A 14 -2.07 -8.07 -4.14
CA ASN A 14 -3.37 -7.56 -4.50
C ASN A 14 -3.67 -6.34 -3.62
N VAL A 15 -3.99 -5.20 -4.26
CA VAL A 15 -4.25 -3.94 -3.56
C VAL A 15 -5.69 -3.52 -3.80
N GLN A 16 -6.45 -3.32 -2.73
CA GLN A 16 -7.78 -2.74 -2.76
C GLN A 16 -7.76 -1.38 -2.05
N ILE A 17 -8.28 -0.35 -2.72
CA ILE A 17 -8.26 1.01 -2.21
C ILE A 17 -9.67 1.58 -2.22
N THR A 18 -10.14 2.03 -1.06
CA THR A 18 -11.30 2.91 -0.92
C THR A 18 -10.79 4.27 -0.49
N THR A 19 -11.10 5.32 -1.24
CA THR A 19 -10.61 6.67 -0.93
C THR A 19 -11.70 7.70 -1.15
N SER A 20 -11.67 8.77 -0.35
CA SER A 20 -12.52 9.95 -0.52
C SER A 20 -12.07 10.89 -1.64
N VAL A 21 -10.94 10.60 -2.30
CA VAL A 21 -10.36 11.47 -3.33
C VAL A 21 -10.67 10.92 -4.72
N ASP A 22 -11.51 11.64 -5.45
CA ASP A 22 -11.83 11.32 -6.84
C ASP A 22 -10.59 11.40 -7.75
N ASN A 23 -10.60 10.64 -8.85
CA ASN A 23 -9.53 10.63 -9.86
C ASN A 23 -8.11 10.38 -9.29
N SER A 24 -8.01 9.64 -8.20
CA SER A 24 -6.76 9.37 -7.46
C SER A 24 -5.96 8.20 -8.01
N GLN A 25 -6.48 7.44 -8.98
CA GLN A 25 -5.86 6.21 -9.51
C GLN A 25 -4.42 6.44 -9.98
N ALA A 26 -4.16 7.47 -10.80
CA ALA A 26 -2.81 7.73 -11.33
C ALA A 26 -1.80 8.05 -10.22
N ARG A 27 -2.25 8.71 -9.14
CA ARG A 27 -1.42 9.00 -7.96
C ARG A 27 -1.07 7.73 -7.21
N TRP A 28 -2.04 6.84 -7.00
CA TRP A 28 -1.82 5.55 -6.36
C TRP A 28 -0.91 4.64 -7.19
N GLN A 29 -1.10 4.59 -8.51
CA GLN A 29 -0.22 3.82 -9.39
C GLN A 29 1.24 4.31 -9.28
N ALA A 30 1.46 5.62 -9.41
CA ALA A 30 2.81 6.19 -9.29
C ALA A 30 3.44 5.96 -7.90
N LEU A 31 2.63 5.89 -6.84
CA LEU A 31 3.10 5.55 -5.50
C LEU A 31 3.61 4.09 -5.47
N PHE A 32 2.81 3.14 -5.94
CA PHE A 32 3.17 1.72 -5.93
C PHE A 32 4.32 1.39 -6.88
N ASP A 33 4.37 2.01 -8.06
CA ASP A 33 5.50 1.86 -8.99
C ASP A 33 6.81 2.29 -8.31
N ARG A 34 6.78 3.42 -7.60
CA ARG A 34 7.95 3.91 -6.85
C ARG A 34 8.32 2.99 -5.68
N LEU A 35 7.34 2.50 -4.91
CA LEU A 35 7.59 1.57 -3.80
C LEU A 35 8.24 0.28 -4.31
N ASN A 36 7.73 -0.26 -5.41
CA ASN A 36 8.25 -1.49 -6.02
C ASN A 36 9.69 -1.32 -6.52
N LEU A 37 10.02 -0.16 -7.10
CA LEU A 37 11.39 0.12 -7.57
C LEU A 37 12.43 0.22 -6.45
N ILE A 38 12.04 0.69 -5.27
CA ILE A 38 12.97 0.96 -4.17
C ILE A 38 13.15 -0.27 -3.26
N ASN A 39 12.05 -0.90 -2.87
CA ASN A 39 12.06 -1.96 -1.83
C ASN A 39 11.54 -3.31 -2.34
N GLY A 40 10.97 -3.36 -3.55
CA GLY A 40 10.07 -4.45 -3.94
C GLY A 40 8.74 -4.39 -3.15
N LEU A 41 7.77 -5.19 -3.59
CA LEU A 41 6.49 -5.36 -2.89
C LEU A 41 6.35 -6.81 -2.44
N PRO A 42 6.01 -7.06 -1.16
CA PRO A 42 5.79 -8.43 -0.69
C PRO A 42 4.45 -8.96 -1.26
N ALA A 43 4.35 -10.28 -1.42
CA ALA A 43 3.12 -10.89 -1.91
C ALA A 43 2.06 -11.00 -0.80
N GLY A 44 0.80 -10.75 -1.15
CA GLY A 44 -0.28 -10.74 -0.17
C GLY A 44 -1.51 -9.95 -0.60
N GLN A 45 -2.33 -9.60 0.38
CA GLN A 45 -3.46 -8.69 0.23
C GLN A 45 -3.18 -7.42 1.03
N LEU A 46 -3.30 -6.26 0.38
CA LEU A 46 -3.25 -4.94 0.99
C LEU A 46 -4.63 -4.28 0.82
N ILE A 47 -5.23 -3.85 1.92
CA ILE A 47 -6.50 -3.11 1.94
C ILE A 47 -6.21 -1.74 2.50
N ILE A 48 -6.59 -0.70 1.76
CA ILE A 48 -6.36 0.70 2.13
C ILE A 48 -7.70 1.40 2.19
N HIS A 49 -8.01 2.00 3.35
CA HIS A 49 -9.10 2.96 3.48
C HIS A 49 -8.49 4.35 3.74
N ASP A 50 -8.55 5.19 2.72
CA ASP A 50 -7.95 6.52 2.69
C ASP A 50 -9.00 7.63 2.80
N PHE A 51 -8.67 8.66 3.58
CA PHE A 51 -9.48 9.87 3.70
C PHE A 51 -8.62 11.09 3.34
N GLY A 52 -8.05 11.08 2.13
CA GLY A 52 -7.28 12.21 1.59
C GLY A 52 -5.90 12.37 2.20
N ALA A 53 -5.25 11.27 2.62
CA ALA A 53 -3.86 11.32 3.05
C ALA A 53 -2.95 11.84 1.92
N THR A 54 -1.96 12.64 2.29
CA THR A 54 -0.94 13.06 1.32
C THR A 54 -0.12 11.84 0.87
N PRO A 55 0.48 11.86 -0.34
CA PRO A 55 1.28 10.73 -0.83
C PRO A 55 2.39 10.29 0.13
N GLY A 56 3.01 11.24 0.85
CA GLY A 56 4.03 10.94 1.85
C GLY A 56 3.49 10.16 3.05
N VAL A 57 2.29 10.52 3.54
CA VAL A 57 1.64 9.80 4.65
C VAL A 57 1.23 8.40 4.21
N ALA A 58 0.65 8.27 3.00
CA ALA A 58 0.29 6.98 2.44
C ALA A 58 1.49 6.04 2.30
N ARG A 59 2.61 6.58 1.79
CA ARG A 59 3.88 5.84 1.69
C ARG A 59 4.32 5.29 3.04
N ILE A 60 4.46 6.16 4.05
CA ILE A 60 4.98 5.78 5.36
C ILE A 60 4.10 4.70 6.00
N ARG A 61 2.77 4.82 5.90
CA ARG A 61 1.87 3.81 6.47
C ARG A 61 1.96 2.46 5.78
N ILE A 62 2.11 2.42 4.46
CA ILE A 62 2.32 1.17 3.72
C ILE A 62 3.65 0.52 4.12
N GLU A 63 4.73 1.31 4.19
CA GLU A 63 6.05 0.82 4.61
C GLU A 63 6.01 0.22 6.02
N GLN A 64 5.37 0.91 6.97
CA GLN A 64 5.23 0.43 8.35
C GLN A 64 4.47 -0.89 8.45
N VAL A 65 3.35 -1.04 7.74
CA VAL A 65 2.57 -2.29 7.80
C VAL A 65 3.34 -3.47 7.20
N PHE A 66 4.16 -3.24 6.16
CA PHE A 66 5.04 -4.29 5.64
C PHE A 66 6.17 -4.64 6.62
N GLU A 67 6.77 -3.63 7.27
CA GLU A 67 7.82 -3.83 8.29
C GLU A 67 7.27 -4.60 9.50
N GLU A 68 6.11 -4.21 10.03
CA GLU A 68 5.45 -4.88 11.15
C GLU A 68 5.16 -6.36 10.82
N ALA A 69 4.67 -6.65 9.61
CA ALA A 69 4.38 -8.02 9.19
C ALA A 69 5.64 -8.87 8.95
N ALA A 70 6.79 -8.26 8.67
CA ALA A 70 8.06 -8.96 8.55
C ALA A 70 8.70 -9.30 9.91
N HIS A 71 8.24 -8.63 10.98
CA HIS A 71 8.78 -8.76 12.34
C HIS A 71 7.78 -9.30 13.38
N ALA A 72 6.58 -9.69 12.96
CA ALA A 72 5.54 -10.34 13.78
C ALA A 72 5.72 -11.86 13.83
#